data_AF-A0A954X785-F1
#
_entry.id   AF-A0A954X785-F1
#
_cell.length_a   1.000
_cell.length_b   1.000
_cell.length_c   1.000
_cell.angle_alpha   90.00
_cell.angle_beta   90.00
_cell.angle_gamma   90.00
#
_symmetry.space_group_name_H-M   'P 1'
#
loop_
_entity.id
_entity.type
_entity.pdbx_description
1 polymer ?
#
loop_
_entity_poly.entity_id
_entity_poly.type
_entity_poly.pdbx_seq_one_letter_code
_entity_poly.pdbx_strand_id
1 'polypeptide(L)'
;MPFRASPFIDFNTDTVITPPMALIAKIPRPWTLDQKIEIYECMVDVWQLGAAVAMVKQIEAHQPPSAWSHSAYALVSIAFTYFEMIGKSLNPNSAASGTAGTDFNTGFCDVYPTYKPANGNYDDKIPQPVGKALPNPDIQRVVRIRDRVRNGIYHLGYTKGAVVLHNQKPIDFDEQSVPDPANPGTNITVYPVNPHTFVRTVVDHFPGFIARLRVATNTTMRQKFEAFFDQFLAP
;
A
#
# COMPACT_ATOMS: atom_id res chain seq x y z
N MET A 1 -3.45 4.15 -19.66
CA MET A 1 -3.50 2.67 -19.82
C MET A 1 -4.79 2.19 -19.17
N PRO A 2 -5.51 1.24 -19.77
CA PRO A 2 -6.67 0.64 -19.11
C PRO A 2 -6.25 -0.11 -17.85
N PHE A 3 -7.11 -0.11 -16.84
CA PHE A 3 -6.95 -0.97 -15.67
C PHE A 3 -7.44 -2.39 -15.99
N ARG A 4 -6.97 -3.37 -15.21
CA ARG A 4 -7.43 -4.76 -15.32
C ARG A 4 -8.94 -4.90 -15.10
N ALA A 5 -9.47 -6.04 -15.50
CA ALA A 5 -10.82 -6.45 -15.12
C ALA A 5 -10.87 -7.00 -13.67
N SER A 6 -12.03 -6.88 -13.05
CA SER A 6 -12.41 -7.57 -11.80
C SER A 6 -13.82 -8.13 -11.96
N PRO A 7 -14.15 -9.28 -11.36
CA PRO A 7 -15.53 -9.75 -11.31
C PRO A 7 -16.44 -8.85 -10.45
N PHE A 8 -15.87 -7.96 -9.63
CA PHE A 8 -16.62 -7.14 -8.67
C PHE A 8 -16.77 -5.68 -9.09
N ILE A 9 -15.86 -5.16 -9.93
CA ILE A 9 -15.87 -3.77 -10.40
C ILE A 9 -15.21 -3.65 -11.77
N ASP A 10 -15.75 -2.79 -12.63
CA ASP A 10 -15.04 -2.32 -13.81
C ASP A 10 -14.24 -1.05 -13.47
N PHE A 11 -12.94 -1.22 -13.26
CA PHE A 11 -12.02 -0.13 -12.96
C PHE A 11 -11.90 0.93 -14.06
N ASN A 12 -12.33 0.67 -15.30
CA ASN A 12 -12.27 1.65 -16.38
C ASN A 12 -13.52 2.54 -16.40
N THR A 13 -14.68 2.03 -15.99
CA THR A 13 -15.94 2.79 -15.94
C THR A 13 -16.37 3.19 -14.53
N ASP A 14 -15.66 2.75 -13.49
CA ASP A 14 -16.01 2.92 -12.07
C ASP A 14 -17.35 2.25 -11.69
N THR A 15 -17.81 1.29 -12.50
CA THR A 15 -19.07 0.59 -12.28
C THR A 15 -18.87 -0.61 -11.36
N VAL A 16 -19.49 -0.58 -10.18
CA VAL A 16 -19.51 -1.73 -9.26
C VAL A 16 -20.48 -2.78 -9.79
N ILE A 17 -19.97 -3.98 -10.06
CA ILE A 17 -20.74 -5.14 -10.54
C ILE A 17 -21.41 -5.84 -9.36
N THR A 18 -20.66 -6.10 -8.30
CA THR A 18 -21.15 -6.74 -7.08
C THR A 18 -20.60 -5.98 -5.86
N PRO A 19 -21.44 -5.28 -5.09
CA PRO A 19 -20.98 -4.60 -3.88
C PRO A 19 -20.70 -5.62 -2.76
N PRO A 20 -19.67 -5.41 -1.91
CA PRO A 20 -19.27 -6.38 -0.90
C PRO A 20 -20.40 -6.80 0.06
N MET A 21 -21.22 -5.85 0.51
CA MET A 21 -22.35 -6.16 1.41
C MET A 21 -23.39 -7.08 0.75
N ALA A 22 -23.63 -6.94 -0.56
CA ALA A 22 -24.55 -7.83 -1.27
C ALA A 22 -23.95 -9.23 -1.45
N LEU A 23 -22.63 -9.34 -1.65
CA LEU A 23 -21.95 -10.63 -1.71
C LEU A 23 -22.01 -11.35 -0.35
N ILE A 24 -21.64 -10.65 0.73
CA ILE A 24 -21.66 -11.16 2.11
C ILE A 24 -23.06 -11.67 2.48
N ALA A 25 -24.12 -10.93 2.12
CA ALA A 25 -25.50 -11.32 2.42
C ALA A 25 -25.97 -12.57 1.65
N LYS A 26 -25.38 -12.89 0.50
CA LYS A 26 -25.75 -14.03 -0.35
C LYS A 26 -25.09 -15.34 0.08
N ILE A 27 -23.94 -15.29 0.74
CA ILE A 27 -23.16 -16.48 1.09
C ILE A 27 -23.56 -16.99 2.48
N PRO A 28 -24.16 -18.19 2.60
CA PRO A 28 -24.59 -18.73 3.89
C PRO A 28 -23.39 -19.08 4.79
N ARG A 29 -23.56 -18.93 6.10
CA ARG A 29 -22.55 -19.28 7.11
C ARG A 29 -22.68 -20.74 7.57
N PRO A 30 -21.58 -21.36 8.06
CA PRO A 30 -20.22 -20.83 8.14
C PRO A 30 -19.53 -20.75 6.77
N TRP A 31 -18.71 -19.72 6.56
CA TRP A 31 -18.00 -19.55 5.29
C TRP A 31 -16.82 -20.52 5.16
N THR A 32 -16.68 -21.13 4.00
CA THR A 32 -15.46 -21.86 3.63
C THR A 32 -14.31 -20.89 3.39
N LEU A 33 -13.07 -21.39 3.44
CA LEU A 33 -11.89 -20.56 3.14
C LEU A 33 -11.97 -19.89 1.75
N ASP A 34 -12.46 -20.60 0.73
CA ASP A 34 -12.57 -20.03 -0.62
C ASP A 34 -13.63 -18.92 -0.70
N GLN A 35 -14.72 -19.04 0.09
CA GLN A 35 -15.72 -17.96 0.24
C GLN A 35 -15.14 -16.75 0.99
N LYS A 36 -14.33 -16.98 2.03
CA LYS A 36 -13.60 -15.89 2.73
C LYS A 36 -12.66 -15.15 1.76
N ILE A 37 -11.93 -15.88 0.92
CA ILE A 37 -11.05 -15.30 -0.12
C ILE A 37 -11.87 -14.47 -1.11
N GLU A 38 -13.02 -14.97 -1.58
CA GLU A 38 -13.91 -14.25 -2.51
C GLU A 38 -14.47 -12.95 -1.90
N ILE A 39 -14.95 -13.00 -0.65
CA ILE A 39 -15.44 -11.83 0.07
C ILE A 39 -14.31 -10.80 0.23
N TYR A 40 -13.12 -11.26 0.63
CA TYR A 40 -11.95 -10.41 0.77
C TYR A 40 -11.54 -9.74 -0.55
N GLU A 41 -11.49 -10.52 -1.64
CA GLU A 41 -11.21 -10.01 -2.99
C GLU A 41 -12.19 -8.90 -3.39
N CYS A 42 -13.49 -9.13 -3.17
CA CYS A 42 -14.54 -8.15 -3.43
C CYS A 42 -14.39 -6.88 -2.59
N MET A 43 -14.11 -7.02 -1.29
CA MET A 43 -13.89 -5.88 -0.39
C MET A 43 -12.71 -5.02 -0.83
N VAL A 44 -11.57 -5.64 -1.15
CA VAL A 44 -10.37 -4.91 -1.57
C VAL A 44 -10.58 -4.24 -2.93
N ASP A 45 -11.13 -4.95 -3.90
CA ASP A 45 -11.38 -4.41 -5.24
C ASP A 45 -12.36 -3.24 -5.21
N VAL A 46 -13.46 -3.34 -4.45
CA VAL A 46 -14.51 -2.31 -4.45
C VAL A 46 -14.21 -1.19 -3.45
N TRP A 47 -13.95 -1.49 -2.18
CA TRP A 47 -13.83 -0.47 -1.14
C TRP A 47 -12.50 0.25 -1.14
N GLN A 48 -11.40 -0.42 -1.49
CA GLN A 48 -10.06 0.16 -1.43
C GLN A 48 -9.56 0.56 -2.81
N LEU A 49 -9.39 -0.41 -3.72
CA LEU A 49 -8.79 -0.18 -5.03
C LEU A 49 -9.73 0.61 -5.94
N GLY A 50 -11.05 0.35 -5.90
CA GLY A 50 -12.04 1.05 -6.70
C GLY A 50 -12.05 2.55 -6.39
N ALA A 51 -12.05 2.89 -5.10
CA ALA A 51 -11.93 4.27 -4.65
C ALA A 51 -10.60 4.92 -5.08
N ALA A 52 -9.48 4.21 -4.92
CA ALA A 52 -8.16 4.71 -5.34
C ALA A 52 -8.11 4.98 -6.86
N VAL A 53 -8.65 4.07 -7.68
CA VAL A 53 -8.71 4.21 -9.13
C VAL A 53 -9.58 5.39 -9.55
N ALA A 54 -10.77 5.53 -8.96
CA ALA A 54 -11.65 6.67 -9.22
C ALA A 54 -10.94 8.00 -8.87
N MET A 55 -10.21 8.05 -7.75
CA MET A 55 -9.41 9.21 -7.38
C MET A 55 -8.29 9.50 -8.39
N VAL A 56 -7.55 8.50 -8.87
CA VAL A 56 -6.53 8.69 -9.93
C VAL A 56 -7.13 9.35 -11.15
N LYS A 57 -8.29 8.87 -11.63
CA LYS A 57 -8.98 9.45 -12.79
C LYS A 57 -9.37 10.90 -12.55
N GLN A 58 -9.88 11.23 -11.36
CA GLN A 58 -10.22 12.61 -11.02
C GLN A 58 -8.97 13.51 -10.98
N ILE A 59 -7.85 13.03 -10.42
CA ILE A 59 -6.57 13.77 -10.43
C ILE A 59 -6.08 13.99 -11.86
N GLU A 60 -6.15 12.98 -12.73
CA GLU A 60 -5.69 13.06 -14.12
C GLU A 60 -6.56 13.95 -15.01
N ALA A 61 -7.87 13.96 -14.76
CA ALA A 61 -8.83 14.77 -15.53
C ALA A 61 -8.81 16.25 -15.15
N HIS A 62 -8.35 16.61 -13.95
CA HIS A 62 -8.40 17.98 -13.44
C HIS A 62 -7.01 18.63 -13.41
N GLN A 63 -6.89 19.77 -14.07
CA GLN A 63 -5.68 20.60 -13.99
C GLN A 63 -5.65 21.43 -12.70
N PRO A 64 -4.47 21.80 -12.19
CA PRO A 64 -4.37 22.76 -11.10
C PRO A 64 -4.93 24.14 -11.50
N PRO A 65 -5.58 24.88 -10.58
CA PRO A 65 -5.88 24.49 -9.20
C PRO A 65 -7.23 23.76 -9.06
N SER A 66 -7.23 22.60 -8.40
CA SER A 66 -8.47 21.90 -7.96
C SER A 66 -8.23 21.07 -6.70
N ALA A 67 -9.28 20.78 -5.93
CA ALA A 67 -9.17 19.88 -4.77
C ALA A 67 -8.60 18.50 -5.18
N TRP A 68 -8.98 18.03 -6.37
CA TRP A 68 -8.45 16.79 -6.96
C TRP A 68 -6.96 16.88 -7.25
N SER A 69 -6.44 18.02 -7.75
CA SER A 69 -4.99 18.18 -7.95
C SER A 69 -4.17 18.07 -6.63
N HIS A 70 -4.81 18.20 -5.47
CA HIS A 70 -4.20 18.02 -4.15
C HIS A 70 -4.54 16.68 -3.47
N SER A 71 -5.44 15.87 -4.03
CA SER A 71 -5.89 14.61 -3.40
C SER A 71 -4.87 13.47 -3.51
N ALA A 72 -3.71 13.72 -4.12
CA ALA A 72 -2.60 12.78 -4.24
C ALA A 72 -2.15 12.23 -2.87
N TYR A 73 -2.16 13.03 -1.80
CA TYR A 73 -1.82 12.55 -0.45
C TYR A 73 -2.86 11.57 0.11
N ALA A 74 -4.15 11.84 -0.11
CA ALA A 74 -5.22 10.93 0.29
C ALA A 74 -5.13 9.61 -0.49
N LEU A 75 -4.79 9.69 -1.79
CA LEU A 75 -4.57 8.52 -2.62
C LEU A 75 -3.41 7.64 -2.11
N VAL A 76 -2.28 8.26 -1.75
CA VAL A 76 -1.16 7.57 -1.10
C VAL A 76 -1.62 6.91 0.20
N SER A 77 -2.41 7.59 1.03
CA SER A 77 -2.93 7.01 2.27
C SER A 77 -3.72 5.72 2.03
N ILE A 78 -4.64 5.72 1.06
CA ILE A 78 -5.48 4.56 0.72
C ILE A 78 -4.62 3.41 0.18
N ALA A 79 -3.67 3.72 -0.71
CA ALA A 79 -2.86 2.68 -1.34
C ALA A 79 -1.81 2.12 -0.36
N PHE A 80 -1.31 2.89 0.62
CA PHE A 80 -0.34 2.38 1.59
C PHE A 80 -0.95 1.38 2.59
N THR A 81 -2.23 1.45 2.92
CA THR A 81 -2.87 0.46 3.79
C THR A 81 -2.92 -0.93 3.15
N TYR A 82 -2.82 -1.02 1.82
CA TYR A 82 -2.76 -2.28 1.07
C TYR A 82 -1.59 -3.16 1.51
N PHE A 83 -0.39 -2.58 1.67
CA PHE A 83 0.81 -3.34 2.01
C PHE A 83 0.70 -4.00 3.38
N GLU A 84 0.19 -3.28 4.38
CA GLU A 84 -0.03 -3.85 5.71
C GLU A 84 -1.09 -4.95 5.67
N MET A 85 -2.17 -4.74 4.91
CA MET A 85 -3.25 -5.71 4.76
C MET A 85 -2.78 -7.04 4.15
N ILE A 86 -2.11 -7.03 2.98
CA ILE A 86 -1.60 -8.28 2.39
C ILE A 86 -0.46 -8.87 3.24
N GLY A 87 0.31 -7.99 3.88
CA GLY A 87 1.38 -8.32 4.81
C GLY A 87 0.94 -9.21 5.95
N LYS A 88 -0.28 -9.03 6.48
CA LYS A 88 -0.83 -9.88 7.54
C LYS A 88 -0.98 -11.35 7.14
N SER A 89 -1.26 -11.61 5.86
CA SER A 89 -1.37 -12.98 5.33
C SER A 89 0.01 -13.57 4.97
N LEU A 90 0.97 -12.71 4.65
CA LEU A 90 2.32 -13.09 4.20
C LEU A 90 3.32 -13.27 5.35
N ASN A 91 3.22 -12.44 6.39
CA ASN A 91 4.15 -12.43 7.50
C ASN A 91 3.87 -13.63 8.44
N PRO A 92 4.79 -14.62 8.54
CA PRO A 92 4.59 -15.77 9.41
C PRO A 92 4.47 -15.39 10.90
N ASN A 93 5.02 -14.23 11.27
CA ASN A 93 4.99 -13.69 12.62
C ASN A 93 3.93 -12.59 12.80
N SER A 94 2.96 -12.46 11.88
CA SER A 94 1.88 -11.49 12.03
C SER A 94 1.05 -11.77 13.28
N ALA A 95 0.56 -10.70 13.90
CA ALA A 95 -0.18 -10.72 15.16
C ALA A 95 -1.25 -9.63 15.16
N ALA A 96 -2.16 -9.70 16.15
CA ALA A 96 -3.22 -8.73 16.34
C ALA A 96 -2.70 -7.29 16.50
N SER A 97 -1.56 -7.14 17.17
CA SER A 97 -0.94 -5.86 17.51
C SER A 97 0.58 -5.99 17.52
N GLY A 98 1.29 -4.86 17.41
CA GLY A 98 2.76 -4.80 17.53
C GLY A 98 3.54 -5.26 16.29
N THR A 99 2.86 -5.72 15.25
CA THR A 99 3.46 -6.26 14.02
C THR A 99 3.16 -5.44 12.77
N ALA A 100 2.35 -4.39 12.86
CA ALA A 100 1.95 -3.51 11.74
C ALA A 100 3.13 -3.06 10.86
N GLY A 101 4.25 -2.66 11.49
CA GLY A 101 5.44 -2.25 10.76
C GLY A 101 6.11 -3.38 9.97
N THR A 102 6.10 -4.61 10.50
CA THR A 102 6.66 -5.80 9.83
C THR A 102 5.69 -6.34 8.77
N ASP A 103 4.39 -6.33 9.05
CA ASP A 103 3.33 -6.67 8.08
C ASP A 103 3.46 -5.74 6.87
N PHE A 104 3.51 -4.42 7.09
CA PHE A 104 3.73 -3.43 6.04
C PHE A 104 4.98 -3.74 5.20
N ASN A 105 6.14 -3.93 5.84
CA ASN A 105 7.38 -4.19 5.13
C ASN A 105 7.29 -5.47 4.28
N THR A 106 6.63 -6.51 4.82
CA THR A 106 6.44 -7.78 4.12
C THR A 106 5.58 -7.60 2.88
N GLY A 107 4.43 -6.93 2.99
CA GLY A 107 3.56 -6.67 1.85
C GLY A 107 4.17 -5.69 0.84
N PHE A 108 4.93 -4.70 1.29
CA PHE A 108 5.65 -3.80 0.39
C PHE A 108 6.65 -4.57 -0.47
N CYS A 109 7.45 -5.45 0.14
CA CYS A 109 8.45 -6.25 -0.58
C CYS A 109 7.83 -7.34 -1.47
N ASP A 110 6.59 -7.75 -1.20
CA ASP A 110 5.83 -8.64 -2.06
C ASP A 110 5.44 -7.94 -3.38
N VAL A 111 5.02 -6.66 -3.30
CA VAL A 111 4.73 -5.83 -4.47
C VAL A 111 6.02 -5.37 -5.18
N TYR A 112 7.06 -5.04 -4.43
CA TYR A 112 8.34 -4.55 -4.94
C TYR A 112 9.49 -5.50 -4.55
N PRO A 113 9.67 -6.63 -5.27
CA PRO A 113 10.63 -7.67 -4.90
C PRO A 113 12.11 -7.24 -5.00
N THR A 114 12.39 -6.08 -5.59
CA THR A 114 13.73 -5.47 -5.58
C THR A 114 14.12 -4.94 -4.19
N TYR A 115 13.15 -4.75 -3.30
CA TYR A 115 13.38 -4.39 -1.91
C TYR A 115 13.44 -5.65 -1.07
N LYS A 116 14.33 -5.66 -0.08
CA LYS A 116 14.36 -6.73 0.91
C LYS A 116 13.36 -6.41 2.04
N PRO A 117 12.78 -7.43 2.70
CA PRO A 117 12.00 -7.23 3.93
C PRO A 117 12.91 -6.94 5.12
N ALA A 118 12.58 -5.90 5.88
CA ALA A 118 13.26 -5.58 7.13
C ALA A 118 12.41 -5.95 8.34
N ASN A 119 13.06 -6.58 9.31
CA ASN A 119 12.51 -6.80 10.64
C ASN A 119 12.76 -5.56 11.50
N GLY A 120 11.72 -4.97 12.08
CA GLY A 120 11.85 -3.94 13.13
C GLY A 120 11.16 -2.59 12.87
N ASN A 121 10.97 -1.87 13.98
CA ASN A 121 10.58 -0.46 13.99
C ASN A 121 11.86 0.38 13.88
N TYR A 122 11.82 1.38 13.02
CA TYR A 122 12.90 2.33 12.85
C TYR A 122 12.33 3.70 13.11
N ASP A 123 12.96 4.40 14.04
CA ASP A 123 12.62 5.76 14.43
C ASP A 123 13.80 6.64 14.07
N ASP A 124 13.80 7.16 12.84
CA ASP A 124 14.62 8.33 12.56
C ASP A 124 13.88 9.53 13.13
N LYS A 125 14.34 10.03 14.27
CA LYS A 125 14.00 11.38 14.70
C LYS A 125 14.59 12.35 13.66
N ILE A 126 13.72 12.97 12.87
CA ILE A 126 14.09 13.94 11.82
C ILE A 126 14.20 15.35 12.43
N PRO A 127 15.09 16.22 11.93
CA PRO A 127 16.09 15.96 10.88
C PRO A 127 17.44 15.56 11.47
N GLN A 128 17.96 14.40 11.02
CA GLN A 128 19.36 14.06 11.18
C GLN A 128 20.19 15.02 10.30
N PRO A 129 21.17 15.76 10.86
CA PRO A 129 22.11 16.56 10.08
C PRO A 129 22.93 15.66 9.14
N VAL A 130 23.24 16.17 7.94
CA VAL A 130 24.12 15.51 6.97
C VAL A 130 25.49 15.23 7.60
N GLY A 131 25.98 13.99 7.46
CA GLY A 131 27.33 13.60 7.91
C GLY A 131 27.37 12.61 9.08
N LYS A 132 26.27 12.39 9.80
CA LYS A 132 26.15 11.17 10.61
C LYS A 132 25.71 10.04 9.70
N ALA A 133 26.60 9.07 9.49
CA ALA A 133 26.22 7.80 8.91
C ALA A 133 24.98 7.28 9.67
N LEU A 134 23.94 6.87 8.93
CA LEU A 134 22.84 6.14 9.55
C LEU A 134 23.46 5.00 10.35
N PRO A 135 23.04 4.78 11.61
CA PRO A 135 23.71 3.84 12.51
C PRO A 135 23.79 2.41 11.93
N ASN A 136 23.05 2.12 10.87
CA ASN A 136 23.14 0.87 10.15
C ASN A 136 22.86 1.05 8.63
N PRO A 137 23.85 0.89 7.73
CA PRO A 137 23.63 0.87 6.28
C PRO A 137 22.69 -0.26 5.83
N ASP A 138 22.46 -1.27 6.68
CA ASP A 138 21.50 -2.36 6.47
C ASP A 138 20.05 -1.97 6.81
N ILE A 139 19.78 -0.74 7.27
CA ILE A 139 18.41 -0.23 7.37
C ILE A 139 17.83 -0.22 5.96
N GLN A 140 16.96 -1.20 5.72
CA GLN A 140 16.49 -1.47 4.38
C GLN A 140 15.60 -0.33 3.92
N ARG A 141 15.74 0.07 2.64
CA ARG A 141 15.01 1.18 2.00
C ARG A 141 13.51 1.18 2.32
N VAL A 142 12.88 0.01 2.39
CA VAL A 142 11.44 -0.16 2.74
C VAL A 142 11.07 0.50 4.07
N VAL A 143 11.95 0.43 5.07
CA VAL A 143 11.71 0.97 6.41
C VAL A 143 11.66 2.49 6.40
N ARG A 144 12.51 3.13 5.58
CA ARG A 144 12.51 4.59 5.42
C ARG A 144 11.27 5.06 4.68
N ILE A 145 10.86 4.35 3.63
CA ILE A 145 9.62 4.63 2.91
C ILE A 145 8.42 4.50 3.85
N ARG A 146 8.33 3.41 4.61
CA ARG A 146 7.30 3.23 5.65
C ARG A 146 7.28 4.38 6.64
N ASP A 147 8.43 4.71 7.23
CA ASP A 147 8.46 5.73 8.27
C ASP A 147 8.13 7.14 7.74
N ARG A 148 8.62 7.50 6.56
CA ARG A 148 8.42 8.84 6.00
C ARG A 148 7.03 9.03 5.42
N VAL A 149 6.53 8.03 4.70
CA VAL A 149 5.26 8.10 3.99
C VAL A 149 4.12 7.60 4.88
N ARG A 150 4.13 6.31 5.25
CA ARG A 150 3.05 5.68 6.03
C ARG A 150 2.89 6.32 7.40
N ASN A 151 3.95 6.36 8.22
CA ASN A 151 3.83 6.87 9.59
C ASN A 151 3.55 8.37 9.60
N GLY A 152 4.11 9.14 8.66
CA GLY A 152 3.74 10.54 8.48
C GLY A 152 2.24 10.68 8.25
N ILE A 153 1.75 10.13 7.13
CA ILE A 153 0.35 10.28 6.73
C ILE A 153 -0.60 9.76 7.81
N TYR A 154 -0.32 8.57 8.35
CA TYR A 154 -1.19 7.92 9.32
C TYR A 154 -1.24 8.64 10.68
N HIS A 155 -0.12 9.14 11.20
CA HIS A 155 -0.09 9.76 12.53
C HIS A 155 -0.23 11.28 12.53
N LEU A 156 0.15 11.95 11.43
CA LEU A 156 0.21 13.41 11.36
C LEU A 156 -0.81 14.01 10.39
N GLY A 157 -1.42 13.19 9.53
CA GLY A 157 -2.28 13.68 8.43
C GLY A 157 -1.49 14.29 7.26
N TYR A 158 -0.15 14.22 7.28
CA TYR A 158 0.76 14.69 6.23
C TYR A 158 2.05 13.87 6.23
N THR A 159 2.80 13.84 5.13
CA THR A 159 4.05 13.09 5.05
C THR A 159 5.13 13.66 5.95
N LYS A 160 6.03 12.82 6.51
CA LYS A 160 7.23 13.35 7.18
C LYS A 160 8.14 14.06 6.16
N GLY A 161 9.13 14.80 6.67
CA GLY A 161 10.05 15.57 5.84
C GLY A 161 10.71 14.75 4.71
N ALA A 162 10.93 15.43 3.59
CA ALA A 162 11.59 14.94 2.38
C ALA A 162 10.80 13.98 1.48
N VAL A 163 9.51 13.71 1.74
CA VAL A 163 8.64 13.03 0.77
C VAL A 163 8.12 14.04 -0.25
N VAL A 164 8.22 13.72 -1.54
CA VAL A 164 7.74 14.57 -2.64
C VAL A 164 6.82 13.75 -3.53
N LEU A 165 5.55 14.15 -3.64
CA LEU A 165 4.65 13.53 -4.61
C LEU A 165 4.90 14.10 -6.00
N HIS A 166 4.93 13.25 -7.03
CA HIS A 166 5.15 13.69 -8.41
C HIS A 166 4.35 12.84 -9.41
N ASN A 167 4.22 13.34 -10.64
CA ASN A 167 3.71 12.56 -11.78
C ASN A 167 4.62 12.65 -13.03
N GLN A 168 5.90 12.97 -12.83
CA GLN A 168 6.82 13.27 -13.94
C GLN A 168 7.46 12.03 -14.58
N LYS A 169 7.57 10.93 -13.85
CA LYS A 169 8.26 9.70 -14.29
C LYS A 169 7.43 8.47 -13.88
N PRO A 170 7.46 7.38 -14.68
CA PRO A 170 6.76 6.13 -14.36
C PRO A 170 7.56 5.30 -13.34
N ILE A 171 7.87 5.90 -12.20
CA ILE A 171 8.58 5.26 -11.08
C ILE A 171 7.74 5.49 -9.83
N ASP A 172 7.33 4.41 -9.18
CA ASP A 172 6.46 4.47 -7.99
C ASP A 172 7.16 5.09 -6.80
N PHE A 173 8.40 4.64 -6.56
CA PHE A 173 9.22 5.02 -5.42
C PHE A 173 10.67 5.22 -5.87
N ASP A 174 11.27 6.32 -5.43
CA ASP A 174 12.68 6.62 -5.68
C ASP A 174 13.36 7.16 -4.39
N GLU A 175 14.68 7.22 -4.40
CA GLU A 175 15.50 7.87 -3.37
C GLU A 175 16.55 8.72 -4.08
N GLN A 176 16.45 10.04 -3.96
CA GLN A 176 17.30 10.98 -4.69
C GLN A 176 18.09 11.87 -3.72
N SER A 177 19.37 12.07 -4.02
CA SER A 177 20.18 13.11 -3.37
C SER A 177 20.01 14.41 -4.16
N VAL A 178 19.48 15.44 -3.52
CA VAL A 178 19.24 16.76 -4.13
C VAL A 178 19.91 17.86 -3.30
N PRO A 179 20.32 18.99 -3.89
CA PRO A 179 20.88 20.11 -3.12
C PRO A 179 19.92 20.59 -2.04
N ASP A 180 20.44 20.87 -0.84
CA ASP A 180 19.66 21.44 0.26
C ASP A 180 19.37 22.92 -0.02
N PRO A 181 18.10 23.33 -0.20
CA PRO A 181 17.78 24.73 -0.44
C PRO A 181 18.09 25.62 0.77
N ALA A 182 18.20 25.07 1.99
CA ALA A 182 18.50 25.81 3.19
C ALA A 182 20.02 25.92 3.47
N ASN A 183 20.83 25.03 2.91
CA ASN A 183 22.27 24.93 3.19
C ASN A 183 23.08 24.75 1.90
N PRO A 184 23.49 25.85 1.24
CA PRO A 184 24.29 25.78 0.02
C PRO A 184 25.56 24.94 0.22
N GLY A 185 25.79 23.98 -0.68
CA GLY A 185 26.94 23.07 -0.63
C GLY A 185 26.68 21.74 0.10
N THR A 186 25.47 21.52 0.63
CA THR A 186 25.05 20.21 1.14
C THR A 186 23.93 19.62 0.27
N ASN A 187 23.75 18.30 0.37
CA ASN A 187 22.63 17.60 -0.25
C ASN A 187 21.73 16.97 0.83
N ILE A 188 20.44 16.90 0.55
CA ILE A 188 19.44 16.14 1.32
C ILE A 188 18.95 14.94 0.50
N THR A 189 18.51 13.90 1.19
CA THR A 189 17.81 12.77 0.57
C THR A 189 16.32 13.08 0.51
N VAL A 190 15.73 13.05 -0.69
CA VAL A 190 14.28 13.10 -0.91
C VAL A 190 13.76 11.74 -1.36
N TYR A 191 12.48 11.50 -1.10
CA TYR A 191 11.74 10.27 -1.42
C TYR A 191 10.60 10.61 -2.37
N PRO A 192 10.87 10.68 -3.69
CA PRO A 192 9.83 10.85 -4.68
C PRO A 192 8.85 9.67 -4.68
N VAL A 193 7.55 9.96 -4.68
CA VAL A 193 6.47 8.98 -4.81
C VAL A 193 5.57 9.37 -5.97
N ASN A 194 5.33 8.46 -6.92
CA ASN A 194 4.32 8.65 -7.95
C ASN A 194 3.01 7.94 -7.58
N PRO A 195 1.99 8.64 -7.06
CA PRO A 195 0.74 8.02 -6.66
C PRO A 195 -0.06 7.44 -7.83
N HIS A 196 0.11 7.97 -9.05
CA HIS A 196 -0.59 7.47 -10.24
C HIS A 196 -0.09 6.08 -10.64
N THR A 197 1.23 5.96 -10.77
CA THR A 197 1.87 4.69 -11.17
C THR A 197 1.75 3.67 -10.03
N PHE A 198 1.96 4.10 -8.79
CA PHE A 198 1.83 3.26 -7.61
C PHE A 198 0.46 2.56 -7.50
N VAL A 199 -0.64 3.30 -7.69
CA VAL A 199 -1.99 2.70 -7.63
C VAL A 199 -2.19 1.68 -8.74
N ARG A 200 -1.66 1.92 -9.94
CA ARG A 200 -1.70 0.95 -11.05
C ARG A 200 -0.94 -0.32 -10.68
N THR A 201 0.27 -0.19 -10.14
CA THR A 201 1.08 -1.32 -9.68
C THR A 201 0.35 -2.17 -8.64
N VAL A 202 -0.29 -1.55 -7.64
CA VAL A 202 -1.06 -2.28 -6.63
C VAL A 202 -2.29 -2.98 -7.24
N VAL A 203 -3.01 -2.29 -8.12
CA VAL A 203 -4.16 -2.87 -8.83
C VAL A 203 -3.74 -4.10 -9.63
N ASP A 204 -2.63 -4.03 -10.37
CA ASP A 204 -2.13 -5.13 -11.20
C ASP A 204 -1.54 -6.27 -10.36
N HIS A 205 -0.97 -5.98 -9.19
CA HIS A 205 -0.42 -6.98 -8.28
C HIS A 205 -1.49 -7.86 -7.64
N PHE A 206 -2.63 -7.27 -7.24
CA PHE A 206 -3.60 -7.94 -6.37
C PHE A 206 -4.16 -9.28 -6.88
N PRO A 207 -4.50 -9.47 -8.17
CA PRO A 207 -4.92 -10.78 -8.67
C PRO A 207 -3.87 -11.88 -8.47
N GLY A 208 -2.57 -11.53 -8.60
CA GLY A 208 -1.48 -12.47 -8.34
C GLY A 208 -1.40 -12.89 -6.87
N PHE A 209 -1.67 -11.98 -5.95
CA PHE A 209 -1.80 -12.29 -4.52
C PHE A 209 -3.00 -13.21 -4.24
N ILE A 210 -4.18 -12.91 -4.80
CA ILE A 210 -5.38 -13.75 -4.66
C ILE A 210 -5.15 -15.15 -5.25
N ALA A 211 -4.53 -15.25 -6.42
CA ALA A 211 -4.19 -16.53 -7.03
C ALA A 211 -3.31 -17.37 -6.09
N ARG A 212 -2.27 -16.77 -5.47
CA ARG A 212 -1.43 -17.45 -4.47
C ARG A 212 -2.22 -17.89 -3.23
N LEU A 213 -3.18 -17.10 -2.75
CA LEU A 213 -4.06 -17.52 -1.64
C LEU A 213 -4.92 -18.73 -2.00
N ARG A 214 -5.38 -18.83 -3.25
CA ARG A 214 -6.20 -19.95 -3.72
C ARG A 214 -5.40 -21.24 -3.96
N VAL A 215 -4.08 -21.20 -4.02
CA VAL A 215 -3.23 -22.40 -4.16
C VAL A 215 -3.28 -23.26 -2.89
N ALA A 216 -3.83 -24.47 -2.99
CA ALA A 216 -4.03 -25.37 -1.83
C ALA A 216 -2.73 -25.74 -1.09
N THR A 217 -1.60 -25.80 -1.81
CA THR A 217 -0.29 -26.11 -1.21
C THR A 217 0.34 -24.94 -0.44
N ASN A 218 -0.19 -23.71 -0.56
CA ASN A 218 0.23 -22.55 0.24
C ASN A 218 -0.40 -22.57 1.63
N THR A 219 -0.26 -23.68 2.35
CA THR A 219 -0.97 -23.97 3.61
C THR A 219 -0.74 -22.89 4.66
N THR A 220 0.51 -22.45 4.87
CA THR A 220 0.85 -21.40 5.84
C THR A 220 0.17 -20.07 5.54
N MET A 221 0.24 -19.61 4.28
CA MET A 221 -0.37 -18.35 3.86
C MET A 221 -1.90 -18.40 3.99
N ARG A 222 -2.50 -19.53 3.60
CA ARG A 222 -3.94 -19.79 3.73
C ARG A 222 -4.42 -19.78 5.17
N GLN A 223 -3.70 -20.46 6.07
CA GLN A 223 -4.01 -20.46 7.51
C GLN A 223 -3.90 -19.07 8.12
N LYS A 224 -2.87 -18.29 7.74
CA LYS A 224 -2.69 -16.91 8.22
C LYS A 224 -3.78 -15.98 7.72
N PHE A 225 -4.12 -16.08 6.43
CA PHE A 225 -5.25 -15.34 5.87
C PHE A 225 -6.55 -15.67 6.60
N GLU A 226 -6.85 -16.96 6.81
CA GLU A 226 -8.06 -17.39 7.50
C GLU A 226 -8.15 -16.82 8.92
N ALA A 227 -7.07 -16.92 9.70
CA ALA A 227 -7.00 -16.35 11.04
C ALA A 227 -7.18 -14.83 11.03
N PHE A 228 -6.56 -14.12 10.09
CA PHE A 228 -6.73 -12.68 9.91
C PHE A 228 -8.18 -12.32 9.55
N PHE A 229 -8.78 -13.03 8.61
CA PHE A 229 -10.14 -12.78 8.15
C PHE A 229 -11.13 -13.00 9.30
N ASP A 230 -11.01 -14.10 10.04
CA ASP A 230 -11.89 -14.42 11.16
C ASP A 230 -11.72 -13.44 12.33
N GLN A 231 -10.52 -12.90 12.52
CA GLN A 231 -10.25 -11.94 13.59
C GLN A 231 -10.82 -10.53 13.29
N PHE A 232 -10.75 -10.07 12.05
CA PHE A 232 -10.98 -8.65 11.73
C PHE A 232 -12.12 -8.37 10.75
N LEU A 233 -12.52 -9.35 9.94
CA LEU A 233 -13.45 -9.15 8.83
C LEU A 233 -14.76 -9.94 8.97
N ALA A 234 -14.78 -10.99 9.79
CA ALA A 234 -16.01 -11.67 10.16
C ALA A 234 -16.83 -10.77 11.12
N PRO A 235 -18.08 -10.41 10.78
CA PRO A 235 -18.95 -9.63 11.66
C PRO A 235 -19.75 -10.51 12.60
#